data_AF-A0A838BS71-F1
#
_entry.id   AF-A0A838BS71-F1
#
_cell.length_a   1.000
_cell.length_b   1.000
_cell.length_c   1.000
_cell.angle_alpha   90.00
_cell.angle_beta   90.00
_cell.angle_gamma   90.00
#
_symmetry.space_group_name_H-M   'P 1'
#
loop_
_entity.id
_entity.type
_entity.pdbx_description
1 polymer ?
#
loop_
_entity_poly.entity_id
_entity_poly.type
_entity_poly.pdbx_seq_one_letter_code
_entity_poly.pdbx_strand_id
1 'polypeptide(L)' 'MLKETKLHQEFLDLEQHMRLLDRQLADAIQRIRHGSSPDLVEKAKEDEKFLLSELDRLMTRMRAVEGQLLQIQKTATRH' A
#
# COMPACT_ATOMS: atom_id res chain seq x y z
N MET A 1 -15.41 -20.55 -0.11
CA MET A 1 -14.09 -21.06 -0.54
C MET A 1 -13.49 -20.25 -1.70
N LEU A 2 -13.96 -20.33 -2.95
CA LEU A 2 -13.34 -19.59 -4.10
C LEU A 2 -13.20 -18.07 -3.90
N LYS A 3 -14.20 -17.40 -3.32
CA LYS A 3 -14.15 -15.95 -3.02
C LYS A 3 -13.12 -15.61 -1.95
N GLU A 4 -13.03 -16.42 -0.91
CA GLU A 4 -12.09 -16.24 0.20
C GLU A 4 -10.65 -16.43 -0.27
N THR A 5 -10.37 -17.44 -1.09
CA THR A 5 -9.04 -17.65 -1.68
C THR A 5 -8.62 -16.45 -2.54
N LYS A 6 -9.54 -15.89 -3.34
CA LYS A 6 -9.26 -14.69 -4.14
C LYS A 6 -8.94 -13.47 -3.27
N LEU A 7 -9.66 -13.27 -2.17
CA LEU A 7 -9.41 -12.17 -1.24
C LEU A 7 -8.07 -12.32 -0.52
N HIS A 8 -7.68 -13.54 -0.13
CA HIS A 8 -6.35 -13.77 0.44
C HIS A 8 -5.23 -13.51 -0.58
N GLN A 9 -5.39 -13.96 -1.82
CA GLN A 9 -4.42 -13.65 -2.87
C GLN A 9 -4.30 -12.15 -3.11
N GLU A 10 -5.44 -11.46 -3.23
CA GLU A 10 -5.46 -10.01 -3.38
C GLU A 10 -4.77 -9.31 -2.19
N PHE A 11 -5.00 -9.78 -0.96
CA PHE A 11 -4.35 -9.23 0.22
C PHE A 11 -2.83 -9.38 0.15
N LEU A 12 -2.32 -10.55 -0.24
CA LEU A 12 -0.89 -10.79 -0.43
C LEU A 12 -0.28 -9.89 -1.52
N ASP A 13 -1.01 -9.68 -2.61
CA ASP A 13 -0.57 -8.81 -3.70
C ASP A 13 -0.50 -7.34 -3.23
N LEU A 14 -1.48 -6.90 -2.42
CA LEU A 14 -1.48 -5.57 -1.80
C LEU A 14 -0.31 -5.39 -0.83
N GLU A 15 0.01 -6.40 -0.01
CA GLU A 15 1.18 -6.34 0.88
C GLU A 15 2.50 -6.25 0.11
N GLN A 16 2.62 -6.96 -1.02
CA GLN A 16 3.79 -6.85 -1.89
C GLN A 16 3.93 -5.44 -2.46
N HIS A 17 2.81 -4.86 -2.91
CA HIS A 17 2.80 -3.51 -3.45
C HIS A 17 3.11 -2.45 -2.37
N MET A 18 2.61 -2.63 -1.14
CA MET A 18 2.96 -1.76 0.00
C MET A 18 4.48 -1.72 0.22
N ARG A 19 5.14 -2.88 0.25
CA ARG A 19 6.60 -2.96 0.42
C ARG A 19 7.38 -2.28 -0.70
N LEU A 20 6.83 -2.24 -1.92
CA LEU A 20 7.45 -1.51 -3.03
C LEU A 20 7.33 -0.01 -2.83
N LEU A 21 6.13 0.47 -2.50
CA LEU A 21 5.87 1.90 -2.24
C LEU A 21 6.70 2.40 -1.05
N ASP A 22 6.83 1.62 0.02
CA ASP A 22 7.67 1.98 1.18
C ASP A 22 9.13 2.19 0.80
N ARG A 23 9.69 1.33 -0.06
CA ARG A 23 11.07 1.48 -0.55
C ARG A 23 11.22 2.72 -1.42
N GLN A 24 10.27 2.97 -2.31
CA GLN A 24 10.29 4.15 -3.18
C GLN A 24 10.16 5.44 -2.36
N LEU A 25 9.33 5.42 -1.32
CA LEU A 25 9.14 6.55 -0.42
C LEU A 25 10.41 6.83 0.38
N ALA A 26 11.06 5.78 0.91
CA ALA A 26 12.33 5.92 1.61
C ALA A 26 13.42 6.53 0.71
N ASP A 27 13.49 6.10 -0.55
CA ASP A 27 14.40 6.69 -1.55
C ASP A 27 14.08 8.16 -1.83
N ALA A 28 12.80 8.51 -2.03
CA ALA A 28 12.38 9.90 -2.23
C ALA A 28 12.78 10.79 -1.04
N ILE A 29 12.54 10.33 0.19
CA ILE A 29 12.94 11.03 1.42
C ILE A 29 14.46 11.20 1.50
N GLN A 30 15.24 10.18 1.12
CA GLN A 30 16.70 10.27 1.08
C GLN A 30 17.16 11.32 0.05
N ARG A 31 16.56 11.34 -1.15
CA ARG A 31 16.84 12.32 -2.20
C ARG A 31 16.49 13.75 -1.77
N ILE A 32 15.39 13.95 -1.04
CA ILE A 32 15.03 15.26 -0.47
C ILE A 32 16.08 15.73 0.54
N ARG A 33 16.52 14.83 1.44
CA ARG A 33 17.42 15.17 2.55
C ARG A 33 18.86 15.45 2.08
N HIS A 34 19.33 14.73 1.07
CA HIS A 34 20.74 14.74 0.66
C HIS A 34 20.98 15.27 -0.75
N GLY A 35 19.92 15.60 -1.50
CA GLY A 35 20.03 16.15 -2.85
C GLY A 35 20.70 17.51 -2.86
N SER A 36 21.68 17.68 -3.75
CA SER A 36 22.42 18.95 -3.90
C SER A 36 21.84 19.86 -5.00
N SER A 37 20.97 19.32 -5.86
CA SER A 37 20.31 20.07 -6.94
C SER A 37 18.89 20.45 -6.51
N PRO A 38 18.52 21.74 -6.52
CA PRO A 38 17.17 22.19 -6.18
C PRO A 38 16.09 21.53 -7.03
N ASP A 39 16.31 21.41 -8.35
CA ASP A 39 15.33 20.79 -9.26
C ASP A 39 15.11 19.30 -8.96
N LEU A 40 16.18 18.58 -8.60
CA LEU A 40 16.06 17.18 -8.19
C LEU A 40 15.38 17.00 -6.84
N VAL A 41 15.56 17.95 -5.92
CA VAL A 41 14.88 17.96 -4.62
C VAL A 41 13.39 18.24 -4.78
N GLU A 42 13.01 19.20 -5.61
CA GLU A 42 11.58 19.47 -5.89
C GLU A 42 10.90 18.29 -6.55
N LYS A 43 11.55 17.66 -7.54
CA LYS A 43 11.05 16.41 -8.12
C LYS A 43 10.88 15.30 -7.07
N ALA A 44 11.82 15.15 -6.14
CA ALA A 44 11.72 14.15 -5.08
C ALA A 44 10.56 14.43 -4.09
N LYS A 45 10.21 15.70 -3.85
CA LYS A 45 9.02 16.08 -3.07
C LYS A 45 7.71 15.75 -3.82
N GLU A 46 7.68 15.96 -5.12
CA GLU A 46 6.55 15.54 -5.96
C GLU A 46 6.37 14.02 -5.94
N ASP A 47 7.48 13.28 -6.08
CA ASP A 47 7.51 11.82 -5.96
C ASP A 47 6.97 11.38 -4.57
N GLU A 48 7.46 11.98 -3.47
CA GLU A 48 6.99 11.70 -2.11
C GLU A 48 5.48 11.88 -1.98
N LYS A 49 4.96 13.02 -2.44
CA LYS A 49 3.52 13.32 -2.37
C LYS A 49 2.70 12.31 -3.16
N PHE A 50 3.17 11.94 -4.35
CA PHE A 50 2.52 10.92 -5.17
C PHE A 50 2.51 9.57 -4.46
N LEU A 51 3.65 9.11 -3.94
CA LEU A 51 3.79 7.83 -3.26
C LEU A 51 2.93 7.74 -1.99
N LEU A 52 2.85 8.82 -1.21
CA LEU A 52 1.95 8.90 -0.06
C LEU A 52 0.47 8.77 -0.46
N SER A 53 0.08 9.36 -1.59
CA SER A 53 -1.29 9.24 -2.10
C SER A 53 -1.61 7.81 -2.58
N GLU A 54 -0.65 7.12 -3.17
CA GLU A 54 -0.80 5.72 -3.57
C GLU A 54 -0.85 4.78 -2.36
N LEU A 55 -0.04 5.03 -1.33
CA LEU A 55 -0.10 4.31 -0.05
C LEU A 55 -1.48 4.45 0.61
N ASP A 56 -2.07 5.66 0.62
CA ASP A 56 -3.40 5.87 1.19
C ASP A 56 -4.49 5.07 0.45
N ARG A 57 -4.45 5.07 -0.89
CA ARG A 57 -5.35 4.27 -1.73
C ARG A 57 -5.18 2.78 -1.46
N LEU A 58 -3.94 2.32 -1.38
CA LEU A 58 -3.61 0.92 -1.10
C LEU A 58 -4.12 0.49 0.28
N MET A 59 -3.89 1.31 1.32
CA MET A 59 -4.35 1.03 2.68
C MET A 59 -5.88 0.99 2.77
N THR A 60 -6.57 1.86 2.02
CA THR A 60 -8.03 1.81 1.89
C THR A 60 -8.50 0.49 1.28
N ARG A 61 -7.81 0.01 0.24
CA ARG A 61 -8.14 -1.28 -0.38
C ARG A 61 -7.86 -2.46 0.55
N MET A 62 -6.73 -2.48 1.25
CA MET A 62 -6.39 -3.52 2.21
C MET A 62 -7.45 -3.65 3.29
N ARG A 63 -7.86 -2.52 3.92
CA ARG A 63 -8.93 -2.52 4.94
C ARG A 63 -10.26 -3.06 4.40
N ALA A 64 -10.59 -2.76 3.15
CA ALA A 64 -11.81 -3.29 2.52
C ALA A 64 -11.73 -4.81 2.34
N VAL A 65 -10.59 -5.35 1.91
CA VAL A 65 -10.36 -6.79 1.75
C VAL A 65 -10.39 -7.50 3.11
N GLU A 66 -9.68 -6.97 4.12
CA GLU A 66 -9.71 -7.48 5.50
C GLU A 66 -11.13 -7.53 6.06
N GLY A 67 -11.91 -6.45 5.87
CA GLY A 67 -13.30 -6.38 6.29
C GLY A 67 -14.16 -7.49 5.68
N GLN A 68 -13.94 -7.81 4.39
CA GLN A 68 -14.64 -8.91 3.71
C GLN A 68 -14.20 -10.28 4.23
N LEU A 69 -12.91 -10.48 4.48
CA LEU A 69 -12.38 -11.73 5.06
C LEU A 69 -12.96 -11.98 6.47
N LEU A 70 -13.00 -10.94 7.30
CA LEU A 70 -13.59 -11.01 8.65
C LEU A 70 -15.09 -11.36 8.61
N GLN A 71 -15.84 -10.84 7.63
CA GLN A 71 -17.25 -11.19 7.46
C GLN A 71 -17.42 -12.68 7.10
N ILE A 72 -16.59 -13.22 6.20
CA ILE A 72 -16.63 -14.63 5.80
C ILE A 72 -16.33 -15.53 7.01
N GLN A 73 -15.30 -15.21 7.81
CA GLN A 73 -14.96 -15.98 9.01
C GLN A 73 -16.13 -15.99 10.02
N LYS A 74 -16.75 -14.84 10.29
CA LYS A 74 -17.91 -14.74 11.20
C LYS A 74 -19.09 -15.58 10.75
N THR A 75 -19.34 -15.67 9.44
CA THR A 75 -20.41 -16.53 8.90
C THR A 75 -20.06 -18.01 9.02
N ALA A 76 -18.78 -18.38 8.88
CA ALA A 76 -18.34 -19.77 9.00
C ALA A 76 -18.46 -20.32 10.43
N THR A 77 -18.24 -19.49 11.46
CA THR A 77 -18.32 -19.89 12.88
C THR A 77 -19.75 -19.90 13.45
N ARG A 78 -20.75 -19.40 12.72
CA ARG A 78 -22.16 -19.36 13.14
C ARG A 78 -22.97 -20.59 12.70
N HIS A 79 -22.35 -21.54 11.98
CA HIS A 79 -22.92 -22.81 11.55
C HIS A 79 -22.29 -23.97 12.31
#